data_AF-A0A351MJN7-F1
#
_entry.id   AF-A0A351MJN7-F1
#
_cell.length_a   1.000
_cell.length_b   1.000
_cell.length_c   1.000
_cell.angle_alpha   90.00
_cell.angle_beta   90.00
_cell.angle_gamma   90.00
#
_symmetry.space_group_name_H-M   'P 1'
#
loop_
_entity.id
_entity.type
_entity.pdbx_description
1 polymer ?
#
loop_
_entity_poly.entity_id
_entity_poly.type
_entity_poly.pdbx_seq_one_letter_code
_entity_poly.pdbx_strand_id
1 'polypeptide(L)'
;MGLWLAAGLLVVTMPACGQQVRLRNAGFDQQTGGRPTGWYAYAWGDREADYTVAAAPGLGRGGTGALRVVNSGAAEPGAYTRLSVGAGGYEMSVWARALGAGRATVQLYLFGRSPSFEVGAAWTQLTFRTTLREPNRNAEIGVRVLGPQAGEVLFDDVAIAMTAAGATTATTSTRVDGAKPQLLMFAPINVNHLTDSAAQWAANGVDGFMFRRLMDSWDIDVWSVDGDPTTTGSDDRMLQEVAAANRASREVGITSNFMKVALYRPLPAWDDDAAWARVTANFHEAARFIRLSGLVGMALDTEYISAAYTPARGTPQAEIDRNVALARERWRTIMADMYTVYPDLILLTMPEGAVLYGPYWAAMFEGMVQAAADRQARGGVHLLLERTYSMTNAGSLGRSMSEVQRAVERILGPGLMAYWDQYCSLAPGAWPLGYYRPIMRGGERVGWSGREETFGDEIVGSYADKSSRYSAGDFARQMAAMDSLASRYVWIYSHGAAFWQLPAEQAKRYERYQKSNMNDDLPTDPNLDQYLAVMRQR
;
A
#
# COMPACT_ATOMS: atom_id res chain seq x y z
N MET A 1 -16.43 -58.36 -21.82
CA MET A 1 -15.75 -58.86 -20.60
C MET A 1 -14.54 -57.98 -20.35
N GLY A 2 -14.45 -57.41 -19.15
CA GLY A 2 -13.74 -56.15 -18.87
C GLY A 2 -12.22 -56.20 -18.95
N LEU A 3 -11.64 -55.10 -19.44
CA LEU A 3 -10.23 -54.77 -19.25
C LEU A 3 -10.08 -53.92 -17.98
N TRP A 4 -9.44 -54.50 -16.98
CA TRP A 4 -8.90 -53.78 -15.83
C TRP A 4 -7.59 -53.10 -16.24
N LEU A 5 -7.55 -51.76 -16.17
CA LEU A 5 -6.32 -50.98 -16.26
C LEU A 5 -5.83 -50.68 -14.84
N ALA A 6 -4.77 -51.37 -14.43
CA ALA A 6 -4.07 -51.10 -13.19
C ALA A 6 -3.28 -49.79 -13.32
N ALA A 7 -3.65 -48.78 -12.52
CA ALA A 7 -2.89 -47.55 -12.38
C ALA A 7 -1.66 -47.81 -11.50
N GLY A 8 -0.48 -47.88 -12.12
CA GLY A 8 0.80 -47.89 -11.42
C GLY A 8 1.12 -46.52 -10.85
N LEU A 9 1.17 -46.43 -9.52
CA LEU A 9 1.64 -45.25 -8.78
C LEU A 9 3.16 -45.12 -8.97
N LEU A 10 3.60 -44.17 -9.80
CA LEU A 10 5.01 -43.81 -9.92
C LEU A 10 5.39 -42.91 -8.73
N VAL A 11 5.94 -43.50 -7.67
CA VAL A 11 6.56 -42.74 -6.57
C VAL A 11 7.94 -42.29 -7.05
N VAL A 12 8.03 -41.05 -7.52
CA VAL A 12 9.32 -40.38 -7.76
C VAL A 12 9.82 -39.83 -6.43
N THR A 13 10.69 -40.56 -5.74
CA THR A 13 11.50 -39.98 -4.66
C THR A 13 12.59 -39.10 -5.27
N MET A 14 12.41 -37.78 -5.23
CA MET A 14 13.51 -36.85 -5.51
C MET A 14 14.40 -36.69 -4.27
N PRO A 15 15.73 -36.67 -4.41
CA PRO A 15 16.64 -36.52 -3.28
C PRO A 15 16.58 -35.07 -2.76
N ALA A 16 16.18 -34.91 -1.50
CA ALA A 16 16.31 -33.65 -0.78
C ALA A 16 17.77 -33.44 -0.36
N CYS A 17 18.56 -32.83 -1.23
CA CYS A 17 19.83 -32.22 -0.84
C CYS A 17 19.93 -30.86 -1.54
N GLY A 18 19.71 -29.78 -0.77
CA GLY A 18 19.71 -28.41 -1.29
C GLY A 18 21.05 -28.08 -1.95
N GLN A 19 21.03 -27.72 -3.23
CA GLN A 19 22.23 -27.36 -3.96
C GLN A 19 22.72 -25.99 -3.45
N GLN A 20 23.90 -25.94 -2.85
CA GLN A 20 24.52 -24.67 -2.46
C GLN A 20 25.00 -23.90 -3.69
N VAL A 21 24.68 -22.61 -3.72
CA VAL A 21 25.19 -21.67 -4.73
C VAL A 21 26.56 -21.20 -4.25
N ARG A 22 27.61 -21.54 -4.99
CA ARG A 22 28.99 -21.24 -4.60
C ARG A 22 29.28 -19.76 -4.71
N LEU A 23 29.45 -19.09 -3.57
CA LEU A 23 29.93 -17.71 -3.49
C LEU A 23 31.46 -17.67 -3.48
N ARG A 24 32.02 -16.66 -4.17
CA ARG A 24 33.46 -16.40 -4.12
C ARG A 24 33.78 -15.72 -2.79
N ASN A 25 34.77 -16.24 -2.07
CA ASN A 25 35.30 -15.64 -0.84
C ASN A 25 34.21 -15.36 0.22
N ALA A 26 33.35 -16.35 0.45
CA ALA A 26 32.21 -16.28 1.37
C ALA A 26 32.58 -16.04 2.85
N GLY A 27 33.77 -16.51 3.25
CA GLY A 27 34.34 -16.32 4.59
C GLY A 27 35.36 -15.18 4.66
N PHE A 28 35.46 -14.36 3.60
CA PHE A 28 36.31 -13.16 3.55
C PHE A 28 37.80 -13.41 3.92
N ASP A 29 38.31 -14.61 3.65
CA ASP A 29 39.66 -15.06 3.96
C ASP A 29 40.70 -14.56 2.94
N GLN A 30 40.25 -14.17 1.75
CA GLN A 30 41.09 -13.62 0.69
C GLN A 30 40.92 -12.10 0.57
N GLN A 31 42.02 -11.36 0.44
CA GLN A 31 41.99 -9.92 0.30
C GLN A 31 42.89 -9.37 -0.81
N THR A 32 42.47 -8.26 -1.40
CA THR A 32 43.26 -7.48 -2.38
C THR A 32 43.14 -6.01 -1.99
N GLY A 33 44.28 -5.37 -1.65
CA GLY A 33 44.30 -3.97 -1.20
C GLY A 33 43.49 -3.72 0.09
N GLY A 34 43.44 -4.70 1.01
CA GLY A 34 42.70 -4.60 2.28
C GLY A 34 41.19 -4.85 2.18
N ARG A 35 40.67 -5.17 0.99
CA ARG A 35 39.26 -5.49 0.74
C ARG A 35 39.08 -6.97 0.42
N PRO A 36 37.93 -7.58 0.76
CA PRO A 36 37.69 -8.97 0.42
C PRO A 36 37.62 -9.15 -1.09
N THR A 37 38.47 -10.03 -1.63
CA THR A 37 38.54 -10.32 -3.06
C THR A 37 37.17 -10.76 -3.58
N GLY A 38 36.69 -10.15 -4.68
CA GLY A 38 35.39 -10.49 -5.29
C GLY A 38 34.17 -9.83 -4.63
N TRP A 39 34.38 -8.97 -3.63
CA TRP A 39 33.34 -8.16 -2.99
C TRP A 39 33.62 -6.67 -3.18
N TYR A 40 32.56 -5.90 -3.39
CA TYR A 40 32.61 -4.48 -3.67
C TYR A 40 32.04 -3.70 -2.48
N ALA A 41 32.85 -2.81 -1.91
CA ALA A 41 32.41 -1.89 -0.88
C ALA A 41 31.44 -0.84 -1.48
N TYR A 42 30.43 -0.47 -0.72
CA TYR A 42 29.49 0.59 -1.06
C TYR A 42 28.98 1.28 0.20
N ALA A 43 28.43 2.47 0.05
CA ALA A 43 27.63 3.12 1.08
C ALA A 43 26.52 3.94 0.44
N TRP A 44 25.42 4.10 1.17
CA TRP A 44 24.34 5.03 0.83
C TRP A 44 24.42 6.25 1.76
N GLY A 45 24.29 7.47 1.21
CA GLY A 45 24.36 8.74 1.96
C GLY A 45 25.58 9.63 1.61
N ASP A 46 25.46 10.94 1.88
CA ASP A 46 26.48 11.94 1.56
C ASP A 46 27.65 11.93 2.57
N ARG A 47 28.71 11.16 2.27
CA ARG A 47 30.15 11.41 2.53
C ARG A 47 30.92 10.08 2.61
N GLU A 48 31.91 9.90 1.73
CA GLU A 48 32.82 8.73 1.74
C GLU A 48 33.75 8.70 2.97
N ALA A 49 33.84 9.78 3.75
CA ALA A 49 34.79 9.92 4.86
C ALA A 49 34.37 9.21 6.16
N ASP A 50 33.10 8.77 6.29
CA ASP A 50 32.51 8.38 7.58
C ASP A 50 32.24 6.87 7.71
N TYR A 51 32.93 6.03 6.93
CA TYR A 51 32.84 4.58 7.07
C TYR A 51 34.10 3.83 6.62
N THR A 52 34.21 2.55 6.99
CA THR A 52 35.23 1.64 6.49
C THR A 52 34.63 0.27 6.22
N VAL A 53 34.93 -0.30 5.05
CA VAL A 53 34.58 -1.68 4.68
C VAL A 53 35.89 -2.38 4.30
N ALA A 54 36.33 -3.33 5.11
CA ALA A 54 37.61 -4.00 4.95
C ALA A 54 37.56 -5.48 5.33
N ALA A 55 38.51 -6.26 4.82
CA ALA A 55 38.73 -7.61 5.33
C ALA A 55 39.40 -7.53 6.72
N ALA A 56 39.02 -8.41 7.64
CA ALA A 56 39.53 -8.50 8.99
C ALA A 56 40.03 -9.93 9.29
N PRO A 57 41.29 -10.24 8.94
CA PRO A 57 41.89 -11.55 9.20
C PRO A 57 41.90 -11.90 10.68
N GLY A 58 41.52 -13.13 11.02
CA GLY A 58 41.54 -13.65 12.40
C GLY A 58 40.35 -13.22 13.27
N LEU A 59 39.44 -12.37 12.77
CA LEU A 59 38.27 -11.90 13.51
C LEU A 59 36.98 -12.65 13.17
N GLY A 60 37.02 -13.56 12.19
CA GLY A 60 35.90 -14.42 11.78
C GLY A 60 35.55 -15.49 12.80
N ARG A 61 34.44 -16.17 12.54
CA ARG A 61 33.92 -17.25 13.35
C ARG A 61 34.88 -18.43 13.31
N GLY A 62 35.45 -18.79 14.46
CA GLY A 62 36.47 -19.83 14.54
C GLY A 62 37.89 -19.34 14.22
N GLY A 63 38.13 -18.01 14.20
CA GLY A 63 39.45 -17.41 13.99
C GLY A 63 39.85 -17.23 12.53
N THR A 64 38.88 -17.26 11.62
CA THR A 64 39.02 -17.06 10.16
C THR A 64 39.00 -15.58 9.76
N GLY A 65 38.94 -15.29 8.45
CA GLY A 65 38.66 -13.94 7.96
C GLY A 65 37.23 -13.50 8.25
N ALA A 66 36.98 -12.19 8.25
CA ALA A 66 35.65 -11.59 8.32
C ALA A 66 35.59 -10.33 7.46
N LEU A 67 34.39 -9.89 7.11
CA LEU A 67 34.15 -8.55 6.61
C LEU A 67 33.88 -7.63 7.81
N ARG A 68 34.72 -6.61 7.99
CA ARG A 68 34.53 -5.57 9.00
C ARG A 68 33.93 -4.33 8.36
N VAL A 69 32.77 -3.92 8.89
CA VAL A 69 32.07 -2.71 8.49
C VAL A 69 32.01 -1.77 9.68
N VAL A 70 32.66 -0.63 9.57
CA VAL A 70 32.62 0.46 10.55
C VAL A 70 31.80 1.59 9.95
N ASN A 71 30.77 2.02 10.67
CA ASN A 71 30.03 3.23 10.38
C ASN A 71 30.32 4.25 11.47
N SER A 72 30.76 5.45 11.12
CA SER A 72 31.00 6.56 12.05
C SER A 72 30.08 7.76 11.82
N GLY A 73 29.07 7.65 10.96
CA GLY A 73 28.18 8.75 10.62
C GLY A 73 26.81 8.32 10.10
N ALA A 74 26.23 9.12 9.21
CA ALA A 74 24.91 8.89 8.63
C ALA A 74 24.92 7.97 7.39
N ALA A 75 26.08 7.42 7.04
CA ALA A 75 26.22 6.49 5.92
C ALA A 75 25.61 5.13 6.26
N GLU A 76 25.19 4.38 5.24
CA GLU A 76 24.79 2.98 5.37
C GLU A 76 25.80 2.08 4.63
N PRO A 77 26.99 1.83 5.21
CA PRO A 77 28.07 1.12 4.54
C PRO A 77 27.84 -0.40 4.49
N GLY A 78 28.37 -1.04 3.45
CA GLY A 78 28.26 -2.46 3.25
C GLY A 78 29.18 -3.01 2.17
N ALA A 79 29.04 -4.31 1.89
CA ALA A 79 29.68 -4.96 0.77
C ALA A 79 28.67 -5.80 -0.02
N TYR A 80 28.85 -5.86 -1.33
CA TYR A 80 28.04 -6.70 -2.21
C TYR A 80 28.91 -7.51 -3.17
N THR A 81 28.36 -8.59 -3.69
CA THR A 81 28.90 -9.32 -4.83
C THR A 81 27.78 -9.65 -5.81
N ARG A 82 28.13 -10.13 -7.00
CA ARG A 82 27.19 -10.49 -8.05
C ARG A 82 27.38 -11.94 -8.45
N LEU A 83 26.26 -12.61 -8.70
CA LEU A 83 26.25 -13.97 -9.22
C LEU A 83 25.14 -14.17 -10.26
N SER A 84 25.34 -15.16 -11.12
CA SER A 84 24.29 -15.63 -12.02
C SER A 84 23.49 -16.74 -11.35
N VAL A 85 22.17 -16.57 -11.28
CA VAL A 85 21.23 -17.52 -10.65
C VAL A 85 20.05 -17.80 -11.56
N GLY A 86 19.52 -19.02 -11.48
CA GLY A 86 18.28 -19.40 -12.17
C GLY A 86 17.02 -18.90 -11.43
N ALA A 87 15.85 -19.10 -12.02
CA ALA A 87 14.60 -18.98 -11.26
C ALA A 87 14.55 -20.05 -10.15
N GLY A 88 13.98 -19.74 -8.99
CA GLY A 88 13.89 -20.67 -7.87
C GLY A 88 13.79 -20.01 -6.49
N GLY A 89 13.61 -20.85 -5.47
CA GLY A 89 13.68 -20.46 -4.06
C GLY A 89 15.13 -20.44 -3.57
N TYR A 90 15.48 -19.39 -2.82
CA TYR A 90 16.81 -19.19 -2.30
C TYR A 90 16.76 -18.78 -0.84
N GLU A 91 17.66 -19.35 -0.04
CA GLU A 91 17.94 -18.90 1.32
C GLU A 91 19.34 -18.32 1.35
N MET A 92 19.47 -17.09 1.83
CA MET A 92 20.75 -16.50 2.21
C MET A 92 20.93 -16.63 3.71
N SER A 93 22.10 -17.07 4.14
CA SER A 93 22.50 -17.02 5.54
C SER A 93 23.82 -16.27 5.71
N VAL A 94 23.92 -15.47 6.78
CA VAL A 94 25.14 -14.74 7.14
C VAL A 94 25.31 -14.77 8.65
N TRP A 95 26.53 -14.95 9.13
CA TRP A 95 26.86 -14.72 10.52
C TRP A 95 27.23 -13.26 10.73
N ALA A 96 26.62 -12.62 11.73
CA ALA A 96 26.88 -11.23 12.05
C ALA A 96 27.05 -11.02 13.56
N ARG A 97 27.90 -10.05 13.92
CA ARG A 97 28.17 -9.68 15.32
C ARG A 97 28.50 -8.19 15.40
N ALA A 98 27.88 -7.49 16.34
CA ALA A 98 28.26 -6.12 16.69
C ALA A 98 29.49 -6.11 17.63
N LEU A 99 30.41 -5.17 17.42
CA LEU A 99 31.55 -4.91 18.30
C LEU A 99 31.29 -3.67 19.17
N GLY A 100 31.81 -3.66 20.40
CA GLY A 100 31.62 -2.55 21.35
C GLY A 100 30.32 -2.63 22.18
N ALA A 101 29.65 -1.48 22.38
CA ALA A 101 28.62 -1.26 23.42
C ALA A 101 27.20 -1.80 23.12
N GLY A 102 27.03 -2.71 22.16
CA GLY A 102 26.09 -3.81 22.39
C GLY A 102 25.00 -4.12 21.36
N ARG A 103 24.68 -3.30 20.36
CA ARG A 103 23.73 -3.66 19.28
C ARG A 103 24.01 -2.90 17.98
N ALA A 104 23.67 -3.49 16.84
CA ALA A 104 23.65 -2.83 15.54
C ALA A 104 22.49 -3.36 14.68
N THR A 105 21.90 -2.48 13.86
CA THR A 105 20.97 -2.90 12.82
C THR A 105 21.75 -3.22 11.55
N VAL A 106 21.55 -4.42 11.01
CA VAL A 106 22.15 -4.85 9.75
C VAL A 106 21.06 -5.18 8.73
N GLN A 107 21.38 -5.11 7.45
CA GLN A 107 20.48 -5.49 6.38
C GLN A 107 21.19 -6.49 5.46
N LEU A 108 20.50 -7.58 5.15
CA LEU A 108 20.90 -8.51 4.10
C LEU A 108 20.24 -8.06 2.80
N TYR A 109 20.92 -8.21 1.68
CA TYR A 109 20.38 -7.94 0.35
C TYR A 109 20.44 -9.24 -0.46
N LEU A 110 19.31 -9.67 -1.00
CA LEU A 110 19.20 -10.84 -1.88
C LEU A 110 18.14 -10.54 -2.94
N PHE A 111 18.59 -10.36 -4.19
CA PHE A 111 17.72 -10.24 -5.37
C PHE A 111 16.66 -9.12 -5.29
N GLY A 112 17.06 -7.94 -4.81
CA GLY A 112 16.16 -6.78 -4.70
C GLY A 112 15.28 -6.78 -3.44
N ARG A 113 15.44 -7.76 -2.55
CA ARG A 113 14.81 -7.78 -1.23
C ARG A 113 15.86 -7.55 -0.14
N SER A 114 15.50 -6.76 0.87
CA SER A 114 16.46 -6.32 1.87
C SER A 114 15.92 -6.29 3.31
N PRO A 115 15.75 -7.45 3.98
CA PRO A 115 15.31 -7.47 5.37
C PRO A 115 16.39 -6.96 6.33
N SER A 116 15.94 -6.29 7.39
CA SER A 116 16.80 -5.77 8.46
C SER A 116 16.72 -6.64 9.70
N PHE A 117 17.83 -6.76 10.42
CA PHE A 117 17.98 -7.56 11.63
C PHE A 117 18.75 -6.78 12.69
N GLU A 118 18.42 -7.05 13.95
CA GLU A 118 19.19 -6.59 15.10
C GLU A 118 20.25 -7.63 15.46
N VAL A 119 21.50 -7.21 15.59
CA VAL A 119 22.60 -8.08 16.04
C VAL A 119 23.27 -7.50 17.27
N GLY A 120 23.61 -8.37 18.22
CA GLY A 120 24.29 -8.01 19.46
C GLY A 120 25.77 -8.40 19.47
N ALA A 121 26.36 -8.40 20.66
CA ALA A 121 27.76 -8.78 20.87
C ALA A 121 28.06 -10.28 20.69
N ALA A 122 27.08 -11.12 20.40
CA ALA A 122 27.26 -12.53 20.09
C ALA A 122 27.13 -12.78 18.58
N TRP A 123 27.90 -13.73 18.05
CA TRP A 123 27.71 -14.20 16.67
C TRP A 123 26.29 -14.75 16.51
N THR A 124 25.54 -14.14 15.60
CA THR A 124 24.14 -14.48 15.32
C THR A 124 24.04 -14.86 13.85
N GLN A 125 23.44 -16.02 13.56
CA GLN A 125 23.12 -16.39 12.18
C GLN A 125 21.84 -15.70 11.76
N LEU A 126 21.91 -14.95 10.68
CA LEU A 126 20.78 -14.30 10.04
C LEU A 126 20.42 -15.12 8.81
N THR A 127 19.14 -15.43 8.64
CA THR A 127 18.64 -16.19 7.49
C THR A 127 17.49 -15.45 6.84
N PHE A 128 17.52 -15.37 5.51
CA PHE A 128 16.47 -14.75 4.71
C PHE A 128 16.14 -15.61 3.49
N ARG A 129 14.85 -15.84 3.24
CA ARG A 129 14.37 -16.58 2.07
C ARG A 129 13.70 -15.66 1.07
N THR A 130 13.96 -15.87 -0.21
CA THR A 130 13.25 -15.22 -1.30
C THR A 130 13.09 -16.14 -2.49
N THR A 131 12.22 -15.74 -3.43
CA THR A 131 11.98 -16.47 -4.67
C THR A 131 12.27 -15.57 -5.85
N LEU A 132 13.12 -16.04 -6.75
CA LEU A 132 13.39 -15.38 -8.02
C LEU A 132 12.51 -16.02 -9.11
N ARG A 133 11.70 -15.19 -9.79
CA ARG A 133 10.75 -15.66 -10.80
C ARG A 133 11.40 -15.92 -12.16
N GLU A 134 12.44 -15.16 -12.49
CA GLU A 134 13.16 -15.25 -13.75
C GLU A 134 14.67 -15.33 -13.50
N PRO A 135 15.44 -16.05 -14.32
CA PRO A 135 16.91 -16.09 -14.17
C PRO A 135 17.52 -14.68 -14.18
N ASN A 136 18.47 -14.42 -13.28
CA ASN A 136 19.18 -13.16 -13.20
C ASN A 136 20.69 -13.40 -13.30
N ARG A 137 21.31 -12.86 -14.37
CA ARG A 137 22.75 -13.06 -14.64
C ARG A 137 23.65 -12.18 -13.77
N ASN A 138 23.12 -11.10 -13.21
CA ASN A 138 23.84 -10.10 -12.41
C ASN A 138 23.13 -9.88 -11.07
N ALA A 139 22.67 -10.97 -10.45
CA ALA A 139 21.92 -10.88 -9.22
C ALA A 139 22.86 -10.41 -8.10
N GLU A 140 22.50 -9.28 -7.48
CA GLU A 140 23.26 -8.72 -6.38
C GLU A 140 22.88 -9.39 -5.06
N ILE A 141 23.91 -9.63 -4.24
CA ILE A 141 23.80 -10.07 -2.87
C ILE A 141 24.70 -9.23 -2.01
N GLY A 142 24.29 -8.90 -0.79
CA GLY A 142 25.08 -8.00 0.03
C GLY A 142 24.68 -7.97 1.48
N VAL A 143 25.52 -7.30 2.26
CA VAL A 143 25.31 -7.03 3.67
C VAL A 143 25.65 -5.57 3.93
N ARG A 144 24.89 -4.91 4.80
CA ARG A 144 25.16 -3.53 5.21
C ARG A 144 24.75 -3.26 6.65
N VAL A 145 25.31 -2.20 7.22
CA VAL A 145 24.93 -1.65 8.52
C VAL A 145 23.98 -0.48 8.29
N LEU A 146 22.86 -0.43 9.02
CA LEU A 146 21.84 0.61 8.91
C LEU A 146 21.93 1.64 10.04
N GLY A 147 21.53 2.87 9.73
CA GLY A 147 21.20 3.91 10.70
C GLY A 147 22.32 4.91 11.02
N PRO A 148 21.99 6.03 11.70
CA PRO A 148 22.94 7.10 12.03
C PRO A 148 23.79 6.82 13.27
N GLN A 149 23.66 5.63 13.87
CA GLN A 149 24.40 5.26 15.08
C GLN A 149 25.75 4.67 14.68
N ALA A 150 26.83 5.27 15.18
CA ALA A 150 28.17 4.75 14.98
C ALA A 150 28.23 3.30 15.48
N GLY A 151 28.67 2.40 14.62
CA GLY A 151 28.56 0.96 14.86
C GLY A 151 29.59 0.20 14.06
N GLU A 152 30.11 -0.85 14.68
CA GLU A 152 31.08 -1.74 14.06
C GLU A 152 30.51 -3.15 14.04
N VAL A 153 30.45 -3.75 12.85
CA VAL A 153 29.89 -5.07 12.64
C VAL A 153 30.87 -5.96 11.89
N LEU A 154 31.00 -7.19 12.35
CA LEU A 154 31.65 -8.27 11.61
C LEU A 154 30.60 -9.12 10.92
N PHE A 155 30.82 -9.42 9.64
CA PHE A 155 30.08 -10.41 8.87
C PHE A 155 30.99 -11.56 8.45
N ASP A 156 30.48 -12.79 8.48
CA ASP A 156 31.21 -13.98 8.09
C ASP A 156 30.27 -15.06 7.52
N ASP A 157 30.84 -16.05 6.84
CA ASP A 157 30.19 -17.25 6.34
C ASP A 157 28.90 -16.96 5.55
N VAL A 158 29.00 -16.09 4.54
CA VAL A 158 27.87 -15.80 3.65
C VAL A 158 27.59 -17.03 2.79
N ALA A 159 26.42 -17.62 2.94
CA ALA A 159 25.99 -18.76 2.15
C ALA A 159 24.67 -18.50 1.44
N ILE A 160 24.52 -19.10 0.27
CA ILE A 160 23.24 -19.17 -0.44
C ILE A 160 22.96 -20.63 -0.76
N ALA A 161 21.79 -21.09 -0.38
CA ALA A 161 21.28 -22.41 -0.73
C ALA A 161 20.05 -22.27 -1.62
N MET A 162 19.99 -23.08 -2.68
CA MET A 162 18.71 -23.38 -3.28
C MET A 162 17.90 -24.17 -2.27
N THR A 163 16.74 -23.64 -1.92
CA THR A 163 15.79 -24.40 -1.12
C THR A 163 14.97 -25.26 -2.07
N ALA A 164 14.65 -26.49 -1.66
CA ALA A 164 13.49 -27.16 -2.25
C ALA A 164 12.38 -26.12 -2.20
N ALA A 165 11.70 -25.87 -3.31
CA ALA A 165 10.50 -25.06 -3.30
C ALA A 165 9.58 -25.70 -2.26
N GLY A 166 9.66 -25.24 -1.02
CA GLY A 166 8.81 -25.70 0.07
C GLY A 166 7.45 -25.44 -0.48
N ALA A 167 6.71 -26.54 -0.70
CA ALA A 167 5.52 -26.58 -1.53
C ALA A 167 4.85 -25.23 -1.41
N THR A 168 5.05 -24.41 -2.43
CA THR A 168 4.07 -23.41 -2.74
C THR A 168 2.85 -24.31 -2.86
N THR A 169 1.96 -24.29 -1.86
CA THR A 169 0.58 -24.08 -2.26
C THR A 169 0.71 -22.97 -3.27
N ALA A 170 0.54 -23.35 -4.54
CA ALA A 170 0.16 -22.41 -5.54
C ALA A 170 -1.13 -21.83 -4.97
N THR A 171 -0.99 -20.80 -4.15
CA THR A 171 -1.98 -19.79 -4.06
C THR A 171 -1.93 -19.23 -5.46
N THR A 172 -2.83 -19.73 -6.30
CA THR A 172 -3.12 -19.13 -7.58
C THR A 172 -3.24 -17.65 -7.28
N SER A 173 -2.25 -16.88 -7.73
CA SER A 173 -2.47 -15.44 -7.80
C SER A 173 -3.73 -15.30 -8.63
N THR A 174 -4.72 -14.55 -8.15
CA THR A 174 -5.80 -14.15 -9.05
C THR A 174 -5.32 -13.17 -10.12
N ARG A 175 -4.02 -12.85 -10.16
CA ARG A 175 -3.37 -12.28 -11.34
C ARG A 175 -3.58 -13.27 -12.49
N VAL A 176 -4.51 -12.94 -13.37
CA VAL A 176 -4.42 -13.39 -14.75
C VAL A 176 -3.09 -12.84 -15.25
N ASP A 177 -2.15 -13.71 -15.62
CA ASP A 177 -0.88 -13.29 -16.20
C ASP A 177 -1.18 -12.29 -17.34
N GLY A 178 -0.66 -11.06 -17.21
CA GLY A 178 -0.89 -9.97 -18.16
C GLY A 178 -1.99 -8.94 -17.81
N ALA A 179 -2.78 -9.11 -16.74
CA ALA A 179 -3.75 -8.09 -16.33
C ALA A 179 -3.08 -6.91 -15.61
N LYS A 180 -3.32 -5.68 -16.11
CA LYS A 180 -2.89 -4.42 -15.49
C LYS A 180 -3.74 -4.14 -14.25
N PRO A 181 -3.21 -3.43 -13.22
CA PRO A 181 -4.03 -3.00 -12.09
C PRO A 181 -5.11 -2.02 -12.55
N GLN A 182 -6.29 -2.12 -11.94
CA GLN A 182 -7.44 -1.29 -12.24
C GLN A 182 -7.21 0.16 -11.81
N LEU A 183 -7.58 1.12 -12.66
CA LEU A 183 -7.53 2.54 -12.35
C LEU A 183 -8.80 3.00 -11.64
N LEU A 184 -8.63 3.42 -10.39
CA LEU A 184 -9.70 4.03 -9.63
C LEU A 184 -9.58 5.56 -9.65
N MET A 185 -10.70 6.23 -9.88
CA MET A 185 -10.80 7.68 -9.71
C MET A 185 -11.40 7.99 -8.34
N PHE A 186 -10.60 8.60 -7.46
CA PHE A 186 -11.18 9.30 -6.30
C PHE A 186 -11.72 10.62 -6.81
N ALA A 187 -13.03 10.64 -7.04
CA ALA A 187 -13.68 11.72 -7.77
C ALA A 187 -14.99 12.08 -7.07
N PRO A 188 -15.25 13.36 -6.83
CA PRO A 188 -16.58 13.80 -6.42
C PRO A 188 -17.55 13.84 -7.63
N ILE A 189 -17.45 12.88 -8.56
CA ILE A 189 -18.29 12.85 -9.75
C ILE A 189 -19.75 12.62 -9.36
N ASN A 190 -20.65 13.38 -9.98
CA ASN A 190 -22.08 13.18 -9.84
C ASN A 190 -22.49 11.87 -10.54
N VAL A 191 -23.26 11.01 -9.89
CA VAL A 191 -23.65 9.68 -10.41
C VAL A 191 -24.51 9.78 -11.68
N ASN A 192 -25.35 10.81 -11.81
CA ASN A 192 -26.13 11.06 -13.02
C ASN A 192 -25.23 11.55 -14.16
N HIS A 193 -24.22 12.38 -13.86
CA HIS A 193 -23.21 12.74 -14.85
C HIS A 193 -22.40 11.52 -15.30
N LEU A 194 -21.99 10.65 -14.38
CA LEU A 194 -21.31 9.40 -14.74
C LEU A 194 -22.19 8.50 -15.59
N THR A 195 -23.50 8.41 -15.30
CA THR A 195 -24.44 7.63 -16.12
C THR A 195 -24.36 8.03 -17.60
N ASP A 196 -24.32 9.33 -17.88
CA ASP A 196 -24.26 9.85 -19.25
C ASP A 196 -22.83 9.86 -19.84
N SER A 197 -21.79 9.84 -19.01
CA SER A 197 -20.38 9.97 -19.44
C SER A 197 -19.54 8.70 -19.27
N ALA A 198 -20.11 7.58 -18.83
CA ALA A 198 -19.39 6.35 -18.53
C ALA A 198 -18.49 5.88 -19.70
N ALA A 199 -19.01 5.94 -20.94
CA ALA A 199 -18.26 5.55 -22.13
C ALA A 199 -16.99 6.40 -22.34
N GLN A 200 -17.05 7.70 -22.04
CA GLN A 200 -15.90 8.59 -22.13
C GLN A 200 -14.84 8.24 -21.08
N TRP A 201 -15.25 7.92 -19.86
CA TRP A 201 -14.33 7.52 -18.80
C TRP A 201 -13.68 6.16 -19.07
N ALA A 202 -14.45 5.19 -19.56
CA ALA A 202 -13.93 3.89 -19.99
C ALA A 202 -12.93 4.04 -21.14
N ALA A 203 -13.24 4.88 -22.13
CA ALA A 203 -12.32 5.21 -23.23
C ALA A 203 -11.04 5.92 -22.75
N ASN A 204 -11.04 6.49 -21.54
CA ASN A 204 -9.86 7.06 -20.90
C ASN A 204 -9.13 6.09 -19.96
N GLY A 205 -9.51 4.80 -19.93
CA GLY A 205 -8.84 3.76 -19.14
C GLY A 205 -9.21 3.76 -17.66
N VAL A 206 -10.33 4.39 -17.29
CA VAL A 206 -10.87 4.30 -15.92
C VAL A 206 -11.61 2.98 -15.74
N ASP A 207 -11.33 2.26 -14.66
CA ASP A 207 -11.97 0.99 -14.33
C ASP A 207 -13.00 1.13 -13.19
N GLY A 208 -12.96 2.24 -12.46
CA GLY A 208 -13.79 2.43 -11.28
C GLY A 208 -13.75 3.83 -10.67
N PHE A 209 -14.76 4.14 -9.86
CA PHE A 209 -14.90 5.40 -9.12
C PHE A 209 -15.10 5.15 -7.63
N MET A 210 -14.60 6.06 -6.79
CA MET A 210 -14.94 6.13 -5.37
C MET A 210 -15.93 7.28 -5.15
N PHE A 211 -17.23 6.96 -5.06
CA PHE A 211 -18.29 7.95 -4.96
C PHE A 211 -18.38 8.58 -3.58
N ARG A 212 -18.19 9.89 -3.52
CA ARG A 212 -18.46 10.70 -2.33
C ARG A 212 -19.96 11.01 -2.20
N ARG A 213 -20.44 11.33 -0.99
CA ARG A 213 -21.81 11.77 -0.68
C ARG A 213 -22.89 10.70 -0.84
N LEU A 214 -22.52 9.42 -0.77
CA LEU A 214 -23.48 8.33 -0.62
C LEU A 214 -23.69 7.98 0.87
N MET A 215 -22.61 7.95 1.64
CA MET A 215 -22.60 7.93 3.10
C MET A 215 -21.38 8.74 3.53
N ASP A 216 -21.54 10.06 3.68
CA ASP A 216 -20.39 10.96 3.83
C ASP A 216 -19.54 10.67 5.08
N SER A 217 -20.16 10.17 6.15
CA SER A 217 -19.50 9.81 7.40
C SER A 217 -20.13 8.57 8.05
N TRP A 218 -19.39 7.92 8.95
CA TRP A 218 -19.81 6.71 9.67
C TRP A 218 -21.11 6.90 10.51
N ASP A 219 -21.41 8.14 10.90
CA ASP A 219 -22.56 8.51 11.72
C ASP A 219 -23.82 8.88 10.90
N ILE A 220 -23.78 8.69 9.58
CA ILE A 220 -24.89 8.99 8.66
C ILE A 220 -25.67 7.74 8.30
N ASP A 221 -27.00 7.85 8.28
CA ASP A 221 -27.87 6.83 7.69
C ASP A 221 -27.85 6.96 6.16
N VAL A 222 -27.39 5.90 5.49
CA VAL A 222 -27.25 5.85 4.04
C VAL A 222 -28.59 6.01 3.31
N TRP A 223 -29.71 5.65 3.94
CA TRP A 223 -31.05 5.74 3.35
C TRP A 223 -31.71 7.11 3.48
N SER A 224 -31.12 8.01 4.29
CA SER A 224 -31.66 9.37 4.45
C SER A 224 -31.04 10.40 3.48
N VAL A 225 -30.12 9.95 2.62
CA VAL A 225 -29.26 10.85 1.82
C VAL A 225 -30.02 11.56 0.72
N ASP A 226 -31.10 10.97 0.19
CA ASP A 226 -32.00 11.64 -0.76
C ASP A 226 -32.97 12.64 -0.09
N GLY A 227 -32.93 12.74 1.24
CA GLY A 227 -33.80 13.60 2.03
C GLY A 227 -35.13 12.95 2.44
N ASP A 228 -35.36 11.68 2.10
CA ASP A 228 -36.54 10.91 2.52
C ASP A 228 -36.14 9.72 3.42
N PRO A 229 -36.14 9.89 4.75
CA PRO A 229 -35.75 8.82 5.67
C PRO A 229 -36.78 7.69 5.77
N THR A 230 -37.90 7.77 5.03
CA THR A 230 -38.97 6.74 5.09
C THR A 230 -38.82 5.67 4.02
N THR A 231 -38.01 5.92 3.00
CA THR A 231 -37.72 4.96 1.94
C THR A 231 -36.43 4.20 2.23
N THR A 232 -36.43 2.88 2.00
CA THR A 232 -35.21 2.06 2.06
C THR A 232 -35.27 1.00 0.96
N GLY A 233 -34.12 0.42 0.61
CA GLY A 233 -34.08 -0.62 -0.41
C GLY A 233 -34.50 -0.11 -1.78
N SER A 234 -35.28 -0.90 -2.54
CA SER A 234 -35.62 -0.59 -3.94
C SER A 234 -36.36 0.74 -4.14
N ASP A 235 -37.01 1.25 -3.09
CA ASP A 235 -37.82 2.47 -3.14
C ASP A 235 -36.99 3.74 -2.89
N ASP A 236 -35.76 3.59 -2.38
CA ASP A 236 -34.82 4.70 -2.14
C ASP A 236 -34.32 5.28 -3.48
N ARG A 237 -34.39 6.61 -3.62
CA ARG A 237 -34.12 7.26 -4.91
C ARG A 237 -32.62 7.40 -5.16
N MET A 238 -31.82 7.60 -4.12
CA MET A 238 -30.36 7.62 -4.24
C MET A 238 -29.84 6.26 -4.71
N LEU A 239 -30.36 5.16 -4.16
CA LEU A 239 -30.04 3.80 -4.56
C LEU A 239 -30.34 3.58 -6.04
N GLN A 240 -31.51 4.04 -6.52
CA GLN A 240 -31.88 3.92 -7.93
C GLN A 240 -30.91 4.67 -8.86
N GLU A 241 -30.48 5.88 -8.49
CA GLU A 241 -29.50 6.66 -9.27
C GLU A 241 -28.12 6.00 -9.28
N VAL A 242 -27.63 5.54 -8.12
CA VAL A 242 -26.35 4.81 -8.03
C VAL A 242 -26.42 3.51 -8.83
N ALA A 243 -27.52 2.76 -8.73
CA ALA A 243 -27.72 1.54 -9.49
C ALA A 243 -27.75 1.80 -11.01
N ALA A 244 -28.35 2.90 -11.46
CA ALA A 244 -28.34 3.30 -12.87
C ALA A 244 -26.92 3.65 -13.34
N ALA A 245 -26.19 4.47 -12.59
CA ALA A 245 -24.80 4.83 -12.90
C ALA A 245 -23.89 3.60 -12.97
N ASN A 246 -24.08 2.67 -12.04
CA ASN A 246 -23.28 1.45 -11.99
C ASN A 246 -23.65 0.46 -13.10
N ARG A 247 -24.91 0.38 -13.54
CA ARG A 247 -25.29 -0.37 -14.75
C ARG A 247 -24.64 0.21 -16.01
N ALA A 248 -24.77 1.53 -16.22
CA ALA A 248 -24.16 2.23 -17.35
C ALA A 248 -22.62 2.06 -17.37
N SER A 249 -21.98 2.14 -16.20
CA SER A 249 -20.55 1.86 -16.02
C SER A 249 -20.16 0.45 -16.48
N ARG A 250 -20.91 -0.58 -16.05
CA ARG A 250 -20.62 -1.98 -16.37
C ARG A 250 -20.78 -2.29 -17.86
N GLU A 251 -21.74 -1.65 -18.54
CA GLU A 251 -21.96 -1.81 -19.99
C GLU A 251 -20.72 -1.41 -20.82
N VAL A 252 -19.88 -0.51 -20.29
CA VAL A 252 -18.66 -0.02 -20.94
C VAL A 252 -17.37 -0.53 -20.28
N GLY A 253 -17.47 -1.48 -19.35
CA GLY A 253 -16.31 -2.12 -18.72
C GLY A 253 -15.80 -1.48 -17.42
N ILE A 254 -16.42 -0.40 -16.93
CA ILE A 254 -16.13 0.15 -15.60
C ILE A 254 -16.83 -0.75 -14.56
N THR A 255 -16.03 -1.52 -13.81
CA THR A 255 -16.54 -2.59 -12.94
C THR A 255 -16.23 -2.38 -11.46
N SER A 256 -15.39 -1.41 -11.12
CA SER A 256 -14.86 -1.22 -9.77
C SER A 256 -15.35 0.07 -9.13
N ASN A 257 -16.67 0.24 -9.03
CA ASN A 257 -17.27 1.39 -8.36
C ASN A 257 -17.50 1.13 -6.85
N PHE A 258 -17.11 2.09 -6.02
CA PHE A 258 -17.11 2.01 -4.56
C PHE A 258 -17.91 3.14 -3.94
N MET A 259 -18.52 2.86 -2.79
CA MET A 259 -19.02 3.89 -1.88
C MET A 259 -17.88 4.45 -1.05
N LYS A 260 -17.64 5.75 -1.05
CA LYS A 260 -16.66 6.39 -0.17
C LYS A 260 -17.32 6.84 1.13
N VAL A 261 -16.73 6.44 2.26
CA VAL A 261 -17.12 6.84 3.62
C VAL A 261 -15.91 7.45 4.31
N ALA A 262 -16.07 8.58 5.01
CA ALA A 262 -14.99 9.18 5.79
C ALA A 262 -15.24 9.09 7.30
N LEU A 263 -14.17 9.14 8.08
CA LEU A 263 -14.23 9.35 9.51
C LEU A 263 -14.10 10.84 9.85
N TYR A 264 -15.12 11.63 9.50
CA TYR A 264 -15.13 13.09 9.72
C TYR A 264 -15.36 13.51 11.18
N ARG A 265 -15.93 12.61 11.99
CA ARG A 265 -16.23 12.85 13.40
C ARG A 265 -15.51 11.88 14.31
N PRO A 266 -15.13 12.31 15.54
CA PRO A 266 -14.48 11.43 16.51
C PRO A 266 -15.28 10.14 16.71
N LEU A 267 -14.61 9.00 16.70
CA LEU A 267 -15.23 7.71 17.02
C LEU A 267 -15.76 7.72 18.46
N PRO A 268 -16.78 6.88 18.77
CA PRO A 268 -17.20 6.68 20.15
C PRO A 268 -16.05 6.23 21.05
N ALA A 269 -16.21 6.41 22.37
CA ALA A 269 -15.32 5.78 23.33
C ALA A 269 -15.26 4.27 23.07
N TRP A 270 -14.06 3.67 23.17
CA TRP A 270 -13.85 2.28 22.78
C TRP A 270 -14.72 1.28 23.56
N ASP A 271 -15.08 1.61 24.80
CA ASP A 271 -15.91 0.81 25.70
C ASP A 271 -17.40 1.19 25.72
N ASP A 272 -17.84 2.14 24.87
CA ASP A 272 -19.27 2.45 24.71
C ASP A 272 -19.94 1.44 23.75
N ASP A 273 -20.32 0.28 24.30
CA ASP A 273 -20.98 -0.80 23.54
C ASP A 273 -22.23 -0.33 22.81
N ALA A 274 -23.03 0.55 23.42
CA ALA A 274 -24.27 1.03 22.83
C ALA A 274 -24.01 1.93 21.62
N ALA A 275 -22.98 2.79 21.68
CA ALA A 275 -22.58 3.58 20.53
C ALA A 275 -22.00 2.71 19.41
N TRP A 276 -21.14 1.75 19.73
CA TRP A 276 -20.56 0.84 18.73
C TRP A 276 -21.60 -0.07 18.07
N ALA A 277 -22.67 -0.44 18.77
CA ALA A 277 -23.81 -1.14 18.16
C ALA A 277 -24.49 -0.28 17.08
N ARG A 278 -24.64 1.04 17.29
CA ARG A 278 -25.17 1.96 16.27
C ARG A 278 -24.23 2.11 15.08
N VAL A 279 -22.92 2.23 15.33
CA VAL A 279 -21.90 2.25 14.25
C VAL A 279 -22.02 1.00 13.39
N THR A 280 -22.10 -0.18 14.04
CA THR A 280 -22.25 -1.47 13.35
C THR A 280 -23.52 -1.50 12.50
N ALA A 281 -24.65 -1.03 13.03
CA ALA A 281 -25.91 -0.96 12.28
C ALA A 281 -25.82 -0.03 11.05
N ASN A 282 -25.15 1.12 11.16
CA ASN A 282 -24.96 2.01 10.01
C ASN A 282 -24.13 1.34 8.90
N PHE A 283 -23.04 0.65 9.26
CA PHE A 283 -22.22 -0.07 8.29
C PHE A 283 -22.94 -1.30 7.71
N HIS A 284 -23.82 -1.96 8.47
CA HIS A 284 -24.72 -3.00 7.96
C HIS A 284 -25.58 -2.47 6.82
N GLU A 285 -26.25 -1.34 7.05
CA GLU A 285 -27.11 -0.71 6.06
C GLU A 285 -26.31 -0.19 4.86
N ALA A 286 -25.10 0.33 5.08
CA ALA A 286 -24.18 0.67 4.00
C ALA A 286 -23.83 -0.55 3.13
N ALA A 287 -23.54 -1.71 3.73
CA ALA A 287 -23.29 -2.95 2.99
C ALA A 287 -24.52 -3.40 2.18
N ARG A 288 -25.73 -3.22 2.73
CA ARG A 288 -26.99 -3.46 1.99
C ARG A 288 -27.11 -2.53 0.79
N PHE A 289 -26.89 -1.23 0.98
CA PHE A 289 -26.94 -0.24 -0.09
C PHE A 289 -25.92 -0.56 -1.20
N ILE A 290 -24.66 -0.84 -0.83
CA ILE A 290 -23.58 -1.22 -1.76
C ILE A 290 -24.01 -2.43 -2.60
N ARG A 291 -24.52 -3.49 -1.95
CA ARG A 291 -24.96 -4.71 -2.64
C ARG A 291 -26.12 -4.45 -3.59
N LEU A 292 -27.14 -3.70 -3.15
CA LEU A 292 -28.34 -3.44 -3.93
C LEU A 292 -28.10 -2.50 -5.12
N SER A 293 -27.18 -1.54 -4.99
CA SER A 293 -26.75 -0.68 -6.09
C SER A 293 -25.78 -1.35 -7.06
N GLY A 294 -25.26 -2.53 -6.69
CA GLY A 294 -24.29 -3.30 -7.46
C GLY A 294 -22.86 -2.75 -7.37
N LEU A 295 -22.58 -1.82 -6.46
CA LEU A 295 -21.19 -1.42 -6.17
C LEU A 295 -20.38 -2.64 -5.70
N VAL A 296 -19.06 -2.59 -5.86
CA VAL A 296 -18.19 -3.72 -5.47
C VAL A 296 -17.73 -3.64 -4.01
N GLY A 297 -17.86 -2.46 -3.39
CA GLY A 297 -17.49 -2.31 -1.99
C GLY A 297 -17.39 -0.88 -1.51
N MET A 298 -16.52 -0.68 -0.52
CA MET A 298 -16.38 0.56 0.23
C MET A 298 -14.95 1.08 0.20
N ALA A 299 -14.80 2.40 0.11
CA ALA A 299 -13.56 3.12 0.34
C ALA A 299 -13.66 3.92 1.65
N LEU A 300 -12.99 3.43 2.70
CA LEU A 300 -12.95 4.05 4.01
C LEU A 300 -11.78 5.02 4.14
N ASP A 301 -12.09 6.27 4.40
CA ASP A 301 -11.13 7.35 4.55
C ASP A 301 -11.00 7.72 6.04
N THR A 302 -9.81 7.47 6.58
CA THR A 302 -9.53 7.46 8.01
C THR A 302 -8.80 8.72 8.49
N GLU A 303 -8.48 9.68 7.62
CA GLU A 303 -7.50 10.74 7.92
C GLU A 303 -7.98 11.81 8.90
N TYR A 304 -9.27 12.16 8.86
CA TYR A 304 -9.79 13.38 9.50
C TYR A 304 -9.82 13.32 11.03
N ILE A 305 -9.69 12.12 11.60
CA ILE A 305 -9.56 11.89 13.04
C ILE A 305 -8.20 11.28 13.39
N SER A 306 -7.17 11.51 12.58
CA SER A 306 -5.83 10.92 12.77
C SER A 306 -5.26 11.06 14.19
N ALA A 307 -5.52 12.18 14.86
CA ALA A 307 -5.13 12.41 16.25
C ALA A 307 -5.76 11.40 17.24
N ALA A 308 -6.96 10.90 16.96
CA ALA A 308 -7.67 9.94 17.80
C ALA A 308 -7.04 8.55 17.79
N TYR A 309 -6.14 8.24 16.84
CA TYR A 309 -5.48 6.94 16.77
C TYR A 309 -4.28 6.79 17.70
N THR A 310 -3.85 7.88 18.31
CA THR A 310 -2.67 7.95 19.17
C THR A 310 -3.10 8.23 20.61
N PRO A 311 -2.65 7.41 21.59
CA PRO A 311 -2.90 7.69 22.99
C PRO A 311 -2.41 9.07 23.40
N ALA A 312 -3.14 9.74 24.28
CA ALA A 312 -2.67 10.99 24.86
C ALA A 312 -1.40 10.76 25.69
N ARG A 313 -0.57 11.80 25.80
CA ARG A 313 0.64 11.73 26.62
C ARG A 313 0.25 11.44 28.08
N GLY A 314 0.82 10.39 28.65
CA GLY A 314 0.56 9.99 30.04
C GLY A 314 -0.59 8.99 30.21
N THR A 315 -1.25 8.56 29.12
CA THR A 315 -2.21 7.45 29.20
C THR A 315 -1.51 6.18 29.74
N PRO A 316 -2.04 5.55 30.81
CA PRO A 316 -1.46 4.32 31.37
C PRO A 316 -1.40 3.18 30.36
N GLN A 317 -0.33 2.37 30.37
CA GLN A 317 -0.15 1.26 29.41
C GLN A 317 -1.32 0.28 29.42
N ALA A 318 -1.87 -0.06 30.59
CA ALA A 318 -3.02 -0.95 30.69
C ALA A 318 -4.28 -0.42 29.99
N GLU A 319 -4.47 0.91 29.97
CA GLU A 319 -5.56 1.55 29.24
C GLU A 319 -5.31 1.51 27.72
N ILE A 320 -4.06 1.75 27.30
CA ILE A 320 -3.65 1.61 25.88
C ILE A 320 -3.92 0.19 25.40
N ASP A 321 -3.49 -0.82 26.16
CA ASP A 321 -3.65 -2.23 25.79
C ASP A 321 -5.14 -2.62 25.70
N ARG A 322 -5.96 -2.14 26.65
CA ARG A 322 -7.42 -2.32 26.61
C ARG A 322 -8.04 -1.67 25.38
N ASN A 323 -7.67 -0.42 25.07
CA ASN A 323 -8.22 0.31 23.93
C ASN A 323 -7.76 -0.28 22.59
N VAL A 324 -6.54 -0.81 22.49
CA VAL A 324 -6.06 -1.59 21.34
C VAL A 324 -6.93 -2.84 21.13
N ALA A 325 -7.19 -3.60 22.20
CA ALA A 325 -8.04 -4.80 22.10
C ALA A 325 -9.47 -4.45 21.67
N LEU A 326 -10.05 -3.38 22.24
CA LEU A 326 -11.38 -2.90 21.86
C LEU A 326 -11.40 -2.41 20.42
N ALA A 327 -10.46 -1.55 20.00
CA ALA A 327 -10.40 -1.03 18.64
C ALA A 327 -10.35 -2.16 17.58
N ARG A 328 -9.56 -3.21 17.85
CA ARG A 328 -9.54 -4.42 17.02
C ARG A 328 -10.91 -5.10 16.96
N GLU A 329 -11.51 -5.34 18.13
CA GLU A 329 -12.79 -6.07 18.20
C GLU A 329 -13.94 -5.30 17.57
N ARG A 330 -13.99 -3.98 17.73
CA ARG A 330 -15.03 -3.13 17.12
C ARG A 330 -15.02 -3.24 15.60
N TRP A 331 -13.85 -3.11 14.98
CA TRP A 331 -13.74 -3.17 13.52
C TRP A 331 -13.82 -4.58 12.97
N ARG A 332 -13.39 -5.59 13.74
CA ARG A 332 -13.68 -6.98 13.42
C ARG A 332 -15.19 -7.24 13.39
N THR A 333 -15.93 -6.72 14.37
CA THR A 333 -17.39 -6.87 14.47
C THR A 333 -18.11 -6.18 13.31
N ILE A 334 -17.77 -4.91 13.03
CA ILE A 334 -18.34 -4.16 11.91
C ILE A 334 -18.14 -4.92 10.59
N MET A 335 -16.90 -5.31 10.29
CA MET A 335 -16.61 -6.00 9.03
C MET A 335 -17.25 -7.38 8.97
N ALA A 336 -17.22 -8.15 10.05
CA ALA A 336 -17.84 -9.47 10.10
C ALA A 336 -19.36 -9.41 9.86
N ASP A 337 -20.02 -8.34 10.30
CA ASP A 337 -21.43 -8.07 10.06
C ASP A 337 -21.68 -7.64 8.60
N MET A 338 -20.91 -6.70 8.07
CA MET A 338 -20.96 -6.31 6.65
C MET A 338 -20.81 -7.52 5.71
N TYR A 339 -19.90 -8.45 6.02
CA TYR A 339 -19.71 -9.68 5.23
C TYR A 339 -20.88 -10.67 5.32
N THR A 340 -21.78 -10.57 6.30
CA THR A 340 -23.04 -11.34 6.27
C THR A 340 -23.99 -10.85 5.19
N VAL A 341 -23.93 -9.54 4.91
CA VAL A 341 -24.75 -8.88 3.88
C VAL A 341 -24.11 -9.02 2.51
N TYR A 342 -22.79 -8.82 2.41
CA TYR A 342 -22.05 -8.89 1.16
C TYR A 342 -20.72 -9.63 1.35
N PRO A 343 -20.70 -10.97 1.15
CA PRO A 343 -19.54 -11.81 1.45
C PRO A 343 -18.26 -11.46 0.70
N ASP A 344 -18.38 -10.99 -0.56
CA ASP A 344 -17.24 -10.62 -1.41
C ASP A 344 -16.98 -9.10 -1.44
N LEU A 345 -17.50 -8.35 -0.46
CA LEU A 345 -17.28 -6.91 -0.38
C LEU A 345 -15.78 -6.57 -0.38
N ILE A 346 -15.41 -5.66 -1.27
CA ILE A 346 -14.04 -5.14 -1.36
C ILE A 346 -13.92 -3.94 -0.41
N LEU A 347 -12.96 -4.00 0.52
CA LEU A 347 -12.64 -2.85 1.36
C LEU A 347 -11.38 -2.16 0.83
N LEU A 348 -11.51 -0.90 0.47
CA LEU A 348 -10.39 0.02 0.30
C LEU A 348 -10.27 0.85 1.57
N THR A 349 -9.08 1.03 2.12
CA THR A 349 -8.83 1.95 3.24
C THR A 349 -7.74 2.94 2.88
N MET A 350 -7.92 4.21 3.23
CA MET A 350 -6.98 5.29 2.99
C MET A 350 -6.88 6.22 4.21
N PRO A 351 -5.78 6.96 4.37
CA PRO A 351 -4.49 6.79 3.68
C PRO A 351 -3.72 5.59 4.28
N GLU A 352 -2.40 5.54 4.08
CA GLU A 352 -1.48 4.53 4.60
C GLU A 352 -1.25 4.64 6.13
N GLY A 353 -2.32 4.52 6.91
CA GLY A 353 -2.29 4.61 8.36
C GLY A 353 -1.31 3.65 9.03
N ALA A 354 -0.93 2.55 8.36
CA ALA A 354 0.06 1.58 8.83
C ALA A 354 1.43 2.22 9.16
N VAL A 355 1.76 3.34 8.50
CA VAL A 355 2.99 4.10 8.77
C VAL A 355 2.71 5.51 9.31
N LEU A 356 1.48 6.01 9.20
CA LEU A 356 1.12 7.38 9.59
C LEU A 356 0.52 7.50 10.99
N TYR A 357 -0.15 6.45 11.47
CA TYR A 357 -1.04 6.56 12.63
C TYR A 357 -0.62 5.67 13.80
N GLY A 358 -1.23 5.95 14.95
CA GLY A 358 -0.95 5.29 16.22
C GLY A 358 -1.53 3.88 16.35
N PRO A 359 -1.31 3.23 17.52
CA PRO A 359 -1.64 1.83 17.74
C PRO A 359 -3.12 1.50 17.62
N TYR A 360 -4.02 2.48 17.85
CA TYR A 360 -5.45 2.22 17.70
C TYR A 360 -5.84 2.01 16.24
N TRP A 361 -5.26 2.76 15.29
CA TRP A 361 -5.50 2.52 13.86
C TRP A 361 -4.95 1.16 13.43
N ALA A 362 -3.75 0.80 13.88
CA ALA A 362 -3.16 -0.51 13.58
C ALA A 362 -4.07 -1.65 14.04
N ALA A 363 -4.65 -1.53 15.23
CA ALA A 363 -5.61 -2.49 15.76
C ALA A 363 -6.92 -2.53 14.95
N MET A 364 -7.45 -1.37 14.56
CA MET A 364 -8.62 -1.29 13.67
C MET A 364 -8.38 -2.04 12.35
N PHE A 365 -7.24 -1.76 11.70
CA PHE A 365 -6.84 -2.39 10.45
C PHE A 365 -6.66 -3.91 10.58
N GLU A 366 -5.99 -4.37 11.65
CA GLU A 366 -5.88 -5.79 11.97
C GLU A 366 -7.26 -6.43 12.12
N GLY A 367 -8.19 -5.79 12.84
CA GLY A 367 -9.56 -6.27 13.01
C GLY A 367 -10.34 -6.39 11.69
N MET A 368 -10.19 -5.41 10.79
CA MET A 368 -10.80 -5.46 9.45
C MET A 368 -10.28 -6.65 8.64
N VAL A 369 -8.95 -6.84 8.61
CA VAL A 369 -8.31 -7.94 7.86
C VAL A 369 -8.66 -9.29 8.48
N GLN A 370 -8.70 -9.40 9.81
CA GLN A 370 -9.09 -10.62 10.50
C GLN A 370 -10.52 -11.03 10.14
N ALA A 371 -11.49 -10.11 10.18
CA ALA A 371 -12.87 -10.42 9.80
C ALA A 371 -12.98 -10.89 8.36
N ALA A 372 -12.22 -10.28 7.45
CA ALA A 372 -12.19 -10.67 6.05
C ALA A 372 -11.57 -12.07 5.87
N ALA A 373 -10.49 -12.37 6.59
CA ALA A 373 -9.84 -13.68 6.60
C ALA A 373 -10.74 -14.78 7.18
N ASP A 374 -11.41 -14.52 8.30
CA ASP A 374 -12.36 -15.44 8.96
C ASP A 374 -13.51 -15.83 8.02
N ARG A 375 -13.94 -14.90 7.16
CA ARG A 375 -14.99 -15.10 6.16
C ARG A 375 -14.48 -15.60 4.82
N GLN A 376 -13.16 -15.69 4.65
CA GLN A 376 -12.50 -15.97 3.37
C GLN A 376 -12.99 -15.05 2.24
N ALA A 377 -13.24 -13.78 2.57
CA ALA A 377 -13.78 -12.79 1.64
C ALA A 377 -12.82 -12.61 0.46
N ARG A 378 -13.26 -12.93 -0.76
CA ARG A 378 -12.36 -12.88 -1.93
C ARG A 378 -12.09 -11.46 -2.41
N GLY A 379 -12.94 -10.52 -1.98
CA GLY A 379 -12.82 -9.11 -2.25
C GLY A 379 -11.56 -8.48 -1.64
N GLY A 380 -11.09 -8.98 -0.50
CA GLY A 380 -9.86 -8.49 0.14
C GLY A 380 -10.00 -7.12 0.83
N VAL A 381 -8.89 -6.69 1.42
CA VAL A 381 -8.69 -5.36 2.02
C VAL A 381 -7.49 -4.70 1.34
N HIS A 382 -7.65 -3.50 0.80
CA HIS A 382 -6.59 -2.82 0.06
C HIS A 382 -6.25 -1.48 0.69
N LEU A 383 -4.96 -1.23 0.87
CA LEU A 383 -4.45 0.00 1.48
C LEU A 383 -4.04 0.99 0.39
N LEU A 384 -4.75 2.11 0.29
CA LEU A 384 -4.51 3.17 -0.67
C LEU A 384 -3.48 4.17 -0.11
N LEU A 385 -2.46 4.48 -0.91
CA LEU A 385 -1.30 5.26 -0.47
C LEU A 385 -1.38 6.68 -1.02
N GLU A 386 -1.56 7.66 -0.15
CA GLU A 386 -1.56 9.09 -0.48
C GLU A 386 -0.17 9.70 -0.49
N ARG A 387 0.78 9.17 0.29
CA ARG A 387 2.18 9.64 0.29
C ARG A 387 2.80 9.51 -1.10
N THR A 388 2.27 8.66 -1.95
CA THR A 388 2.78 8.46 -3.32
C THR A 388 2.29 9.52 -4.31
N TYR A 389 1.35 10.40 -3.97
CA TYR A 389 0.71 11.35 -4.88
C TYR A 389 1.67 12.14 -5.78
N SER A 390 2.81 12.55 -5.23
CA SER A 390 3.84 13.33 -5.92
C SER A 390 5.14 12.55 -6.17
N MET A 391 5.15 11.24 -5.96
CA MET A 391 6.32 10.38 -6.19
C MET A 391 6.42 9.94 -7.65
N THR A 392 6.92 10.83 -8.51
CA THR A 392 7.00 10.60 -9.97
C THR A 392 8.17 9.70 -10.40
N ASN A 393 9.05 9.34 -9.47
CA ASN A 393 10.19 8.45 -9.70
C ASN A 393 9.91 7.03 -9.15
N ALA A 394 10.12 6.02 -10.00
CA ALA A 394 9.88 4.61 -9.67
C ALA A 394 10.63 4.09 -8.43
N GLY A 395 11.88 4.53 -8.21
CA GLY A 395 12.67 4.12 -7.06
C GLY A 395 12.11 4.65 -5.74
N SER A 396 11.64 5.90 -5.72
CA SER A 396 10.97 6.47 -4.53
C SER A 396 9.63 5.79 -4.27
N LEU A 397 8.84 5.56 -5.32
CA LEU A 397 7.58 4.85 -5.24
C LEU A 397 7.76 3.43 -4.67
N GLY A 398 8.70 2.65 -5.23
CA GLY A 398 9.01 1.29 -4.79
C GLY A 398 9.53 1.23 -3.35
N ARG A 399 10.35 2.20 -2.91
CA ARG A 399 10.78 2.31 -1.51
C ARG A 399 9.61 2.57 -0.57
N SER A 400 8.73 3.52 -0.92
CA SER A 400 7.55 3.87 -0.13
C SER A 400 6.61 2.66 0.03
N MET A 401 6.28 1.98 -1.08
CA MET A 401 5.46 0.77 -1.03
C MET A 401 6.09 -0.34 -0.19
N SER A 402 7.41 -0.51 -0.27
CA SER A 402 8.12 -1.51 0.54
C SER A 402 8.12 -1.16 2.03
N GLU A 403 8.18 0.13 2.39
CA GLU A 403 8.07 0.60 3.77
C GLU A 403 6.68 0.28 4.35
N VAL A 404 5.62 0.60 3.59
CA VAL A 404 4.24 0.32 3.99
C VAL A 404 3.99 -1.18 4.09
N GLN A 405 4.49 -1.98 3.13
CA GLN A 405 4.37 -3.44 3.17
C GLN A 405 4.98 -4.04 4.45
N ARG A 406 6.17 -3.58 4.86
CA ARG A 406 6.80 -4.01 6.12
C ARG A 406 5.98 -3.60 7.35
N ALA A 407 5.31 -2.45 7.30
CA ALA A 407 4.43 -2.03 8.39
C ALA A 407 3.20 -2.93 8.47
N VAL A 408 2.59 -3.27 7.33
CA VAL A 408 1.48 -4.23 7.24
C VAL A 408 1.91 -5.60 7.79
N GLU A 409 3.07 -6.11 7.41
CA GLU A 409 3.61 -7.39 7.92
C GLU A 409 3.74 -7.40 9.44
N ARG A 410 4.18 -6.29 10.05
CA ARG A 410 4.27 -6.16 11.51
C ARG A 410 2.91 -6.12 12.20
N ILE A 411 1.92 -5.47 11.58
CA ILE A 411 0.57 -5.35 12.14
C ILE A 411 -0.17 -6.69 12.07
N LEU A 412 -0.11 -7.36 10.92
CA LEU A 412 -0.90 -8.57 10.66
C LEU A 412 -0.26 -9.85 11.20
N GLY A 413 1.08 -9.90 11.28
CA GLY A 413 1.81 -11.09 11.67
C GLY A 413 1.60 -12.28 10.70
N PRO A 414 2.27 -13.43 10.94
CA PRO A 414 2.29 -14.54 9.99
C PRO A 414 0.91 -15.15 9.67
N GLY A 415 -0.01 -15.14 10.63
CA GLY A 415 -1.34 -15.77 10.49
C GLY A 415 -2.21 -15.06 9.45
N LEU A 416 -2.28 -13.73 9.50
CA LEU A 416 -3.10 -12.93 8.59
C LEU A 416 -2.38 -12.59 7.28
N MET A 417 -1.04 -12.65 7.26
CA MET A 417 -0.28 -12.39 6.04
C MET A 417 -0.58 -13.40 4.92
N ALA A 418 -0.93 -14.65 5.24
CA ALA A 418 -1.35 -15.62 4.21
C ALA A 418 -2.61 -15.17 3.46
N TYR A 419 -3.60 -14.62 4.17
CA TYR A 419 -4.79 -14.04 3.56
C TYR A 419 -4.45 -12.75 2.81
N TRP A 420 -3.62 -11.89 3.40
CA TRP A 420 -3.17 -10.64 2.77
C TRP A 420 -2.51 -10.89 1.41
N ASP A 421 -1.54 -11.79 1.34
CA ASP A 421 -0.80 -12.08 0.10
C ASP A 421 -1.69 -12.65 -1.00
N GLN A 422 -2.80 -13.28 -0.62
CA GLN A 422 -3.76 -13.86 -1.56
C GLN A 422 -4.79 -12.84 -2.08
N TYR A 423 -5.41 -12.07 -1.18
CA TYR A 423 -6.59 -11.28 -1.50
C TYR A 423 -6.39 -9.77 -1.38
N CYS A 424 -5.42 -9.32 -0.61
CA CYS A 424 -5.18 -7.91 -0.31
C CYS A 424 -4.10 -7.30 -1.22
N SER A 425 -3.94 -5.98 -1.15
CA SER A 425 -2.83 -5.29 -1.84
C SER A 425 -2.59 -3.88 -1.32
N LEU A 426 -1.42 -3.34 -1.63
CA LEU A 426 -1.20 -1.90 -1.61
C LEU A 426 -1.63 -1.29 -2.95
N ALA A 427 -2.16 -0.08 -2.92
CA ALA A 427 -2.62 0.66 -4.09
C ALA A 427 -2.01 2.07 -4.10
N PRO A 428 -0.93 2.32 -4.87
CA PRO A 428 -0.33 3.64 -4.94
C PRO A 428 -1.28 4.64 -5.63
N GLY A 429 -1.27 5.88 -5.14
CA GLY A 429 -2.04 6.99 -5.67
C GLY A 429 -1.19 8.01 -6.43
N ALA A 430 -1.80 8.65 -7.43
CA ALA A 430 -1.28 9.81 -8.15
C ALA A 430 -2.21 11.02 -7.97
N TRP A 431 -1.64 12.22 -7.97
CA TRP A 431 -2.39 13.47 -7.93
C TRP A 431 -1.76 14.49 -8.91
N PRO A 432 -2.03 14.34 -10.21
CA PRO A 432 -1.37 15.13 -11.25
C PRO A 432 -2.02 16.49 -11.50
N LEU A 433 -3.29 16.67 -11.15
CA LEU A 433 -4.08 17.89 -11.39
C LEU A 433 -4.80 18.36 -10.13
N GLY A 434 -5.14 19.64 -10.05
CA GLY A 434 -5.79 20.25 -8.88
C GLY A 434 -4.76 20.74 -7.87
N TYR A 435 -4.06 21.83 -8.19
CA TYR A 435 -3.01 22.40 -7.35
C TYR A 435 -3.60 23.18 -6.16
N TYR A 436 -2.96 23.11 -5.00
CA TYR A 436 -3.17 24.08 -3.94
C TYR A 436 -1.92 24.23 -3.07
N ARG A 437 -1.79 25.38 -2.42
CA ARG A 437 -0.81 25.65 -1.35
C ARG A 437 -1.49 26.25 -0.12
N PRO A 438 -0.95 26.03 1.09
CA PRO A 438 -1.41 26.75 2.26
C PRO A 438 -0.95 28.21 2.18
N ILE A 439 -1.80 29.14 2.60
CA ILE A 439 -1.41 30.53 2.88
C ILE A 439 -1.09 30.64 4.37
N MET A 440 0.13 31.07 4.67
CA MET A 440 0.65 31.18 6.03
C MET A 440 0.75 32.65 6.43
N ARG A 441 0.29 33.00 7.64
CA ARG A 441 0.49 34.33 8.26
C ARG A 441 0.92 34.15 9.70
N GLY A 442 2.05 34.74 10.09
CA GLY A 442 2.56 34.60 11.45
C GLY A 442 2.87 33.16 11.87
N GLY A 443 3.16 32.26 10.92
CA GLY A 443 3.40 30.83 11.18
C GLY A 443 2.13 29.97 11.24
N GLU A 444 0.94 30.56 11.17
CA GLU A 444 -0.34 29.85 11.14
C GLU A 444 -0.92 29.79 9.73
N ARG A 445 -1.56 28.65 9.39
CA ARG A 445 -2.29 28.51 8.13
C ARG A 445 -3.62 29.25 8.24
N VAL A 446 -3.81 30.29 7.43
CA VAL A 446 -5.05 31.08 7.40
C VAL A 446 -6.02 30.64 6.30
N GLY A 447 -5.56 29.84 5.32
CA GLY A 447 -6.40 29.35 4.23
C GLY A 447 -5.62 28.57 3.18
N TRP A 448 -6.30 28.28 2.08
CA TRP A 448 -5.74 27.63 0.90
C TRP A 448 -5.84 28.54 -0.32
N SER A 449 -4.84 28.47 -1.19
CA SER A 449 -4.80 29.17 -2.48
C SER A 449 -4.28 28.24 -3.59
N GLY A 450 -4.40 28.68 -4.85
CA GLY A 450 -3.82 28.04 -6.02
C GLY A 450 -2.37 28.47 -6.28
N ARG A 451 -1.90 28.43 -7.52
CA ARG A 451 -0.60 28.91 -8.00
C ARG A 451 -0.35 30.39 -7.70
N GLU A 452 0.90 30.77 -7.47
CA GLU A 452 1.24 32.12 -6.99
C GLU A 452 1.13 33.12 -8.13
N GLU A 453 1.53 32.64 -9.30
CA GLU A 453 1.48 33.34 -10.56
C GLU A 453 0.04 33.66 -11.00
N THR A 454 -0.95 32.93 -10.48
CA THR A 454 -2.37 33.09 -10.84
C THR A 454 -3.18 33.75 -9.73
N PHE A 455 -2.99 33.33 -8.48
CA PHE A 455 -3.84 33.73 -7.34
C PHE A 455 -3.13 34.61 -6.31
N GLY A 456 -1.81 34.80 -6.41
CA GLY A 456 -1.03 35.49 -5.38
C GLY A 456 -1.31 34.91 -3.98
N ASP A 457 -1.57 35.75 -2.99
CA ASP A 457 -1.92 35.32 -1.62
C ASP A 457 -3.44 35.30 -1.34
N GLU A 458 -4.28 35.37 -2.38
CA GLU A 458 -5.73 35.32 -2.22
C GLU A 458 -6.17 33.94 -1.71
N ILE A 459 -7.03 33.91 -0.68
CA ILE A 459 -7.60 32.67 -0.14
C ILE A 459 -8.79 32.27 -1.01
N VAL A 460 -8.54 31.45 -2.02
CA VAL A 460 -9.55 30.95 -2.97
C VAL A 460 -10.08 29.55 -2.63
N GLY A 461 -9.47 28.87 -1.65
CA GLY A 461 -9.83 27.51 -1.25
C GLY A 461 -9.01 26.44 -1.99
N SER A 462 -9.03 25.21 -1.50
CA SER A 462 -8.16 24.13 -2.02
C SER A 462 -8.59 23.62 -3.41
N TYR A 463 -9.85 23.84 -3.77
CA TYR A 463 -10.46 23.28 -4.99
C TYR A 463 -10.51 24.28 -6.17
N ALA A 464 -10.00 25.50 -6.00
CA ALA A 464 -10.16 26.57 -6.98
C ALA A 464 -9.20 26.46 -8.18
N ASP A 465 -8.02 25.89 -7.97
CA ASP A 465 -6.99 25.78 -9.01
C ASP A 465 -6.93 24.35 -9.56
N LYS A 466 -7.53 24.15 -10.74
CA LYS A 466 -7.55 22.87 -11.45
C LYS A 466 -6.26 22.59 -12.23
N SER A 467 -5.26 23.48 -12.18
CA SER A 467 -4.02 23.30 -12.92
C SER A 467 -3.21 22.09 -12.43
N SER A 468 -2.30 21.66 -13.29
CA SER A 468 -1.38 20.58 -13.05
C SER A 468 -0.51 20.80 -11.82
N ARG A 469 -0.20 19.73 -11.09
CA ARG A 469 0.75 19.71 -9.97
C ARG A 469 2.17 19.35 -10.44
N TYR A 470 2.26 18.54 -11.48
CA TYR A 470 3.49 18.17 -12.19
C TYR A 470 3.15 17.82 -13.64
N SER A 471 4.16 17.75 -14.51
CA SER A 471 3.95 17.59 -15.95
C SER A 471 3.28 16.27 -16.33
N ALA A 472 2.60 16.24 -17.49
CA ALA A 472 2.05 14.99 -18.04
C ALA A 472 3.15 13.92 -18.27
N GLY A 473 4.39 14.33 -18.59
CA GLY A 473 5.52 13.42 -18.72
C GLY A 473 5.96 12.79 -17.38
N ASP A 474 5.89 13.55 -16.29
CA ASP A 474 6.09 13.01 -14.93
C ASP A 474 4.97 12.06 -14.54
N PHE A 475 3.72 12.42 -14.86
CA PHE A 475 2.56 11.56 -14.62
C PHE A 475 2.68 10.24 -15.40
N ALA A 476 3.14 10.27 -16.65
CA ALA A 476 3.38 9.06 -17.45
C ALA A 476 4.40 8.12 -16.79
N ARG A 477 5.51 8.66 -16.29
CA ARG A 477 6.52 7.89 -15.56
C ARG A 477 5.96 7.29 -14.27
N GLN A 478 5.17 8.08 -13.54
CA GLN A 478 4.54 7.63 -12.31
C GLN A 478 3.53 6.51 -12.57
N MET A 479 2.64 6.66 -13.55
CA MET A 479 1.66 5.64 -13.90
C MET A 479 2.32 4.35 -14.35
N ALA A 480 3.35 4.41 -15.20
CA ALA A 480 4.10 3.22 -15.61
C ALA A 480 4.75 2.50 -14.41
N ALA A 481 5.28 3.26 -13.43
CA ALA A 481 5.84 2.70 -12.22
C ALA A 481 4.77 2.08 -11.31
N MET A 482 3.63 2.76 -11.14
CA MET A 482 2.49 2.28 -10.37
C MET A 482 1.94 0.98 -10.97
N ASP A 483 1.80 0.90 -12.29
CA ASP A 483 1.31 -0.27 -13.02
C ASP A 483 2.26 -1.48 -12.91
N SER A 484 3.55 -1.21 -12.77
CA SER A 484 4.57 -2.24 -12.57
C SER A 484 4.63 -2.76 -11.14
N LEU A 485 4.29 -1.93 -10.15
CA LEU A 485 4.46 -2.22 -8.72
C LEU A 485 3.17 -2.70 -8.05
N ALA A 486 2.02 -2.20 -8.46
CA ALA A 486 0.72 -2.56 -7.90
C ALA A 486 0.21 -3.88 -8.49
N SER A 487 -0.52 -4.64 -7.68
CA SER A 487 -1.06 -5.95 -8.10
C SER A 487 -2.54 -5.91 -8.50
N ARG A 488 -3.32 -4.96 -7.97
CA ARG A 488 -4.78 -4.92 -8.16
C ARG A 488 -5.32 -3.55 -8.50
N TYR A 489 -4.91 -2.53 -7.75
CA TYR A 489 -5.43 -1.17 -7.89
C TYR A 489 -4.31 -0.16 -7.94
N VAL A 490 -4.53 0.86 -8.78
CA VAL A 490 -3.86 2.15 -8.73
C VAL A 490 -4.96 3.21 -8.71
N TRP A 491 -4.67 4.40 -8.22
CA TRP A 491 -5.72 5.42 -8.14
C TRP A 491 -5.23 6.83 -8.40
N ILE A 492 -6.16 7.67 -8.83
CA ILE A 492 -5.95 9.09 -9.08
C ILE A 492 -6.85 9.89 -8.15
N TYR A 493 -6.24 10.80 -7.39
CA TYR A 493 -6.96 11.81 -6.64
C TYR A 493 -7.35 12.96 -7.57
N SER A 494 -8.63 13.03 -7.93
CA SER A 494 -9.20 14.09 -8.77
C SER A 494 -9.71 15.24 -7.89
N HIS A 495 -8.77 15.98 -7.28
CA HIS A 495 -9.10 17.11 -6.42
C HIS A 495 -9.96 18.15 -7.16
N GLY A 496 -11.15 18.46 -6.64
CA GLY A 496 -11.98 19.55 -7.16
C GLY A 496 -12.43 19.37 -8.61
N ALA A 497 -12.70 18.13 -9.06
CA ALA A 497 -13.11 17.86 -10.43
C ALA A 497 -12.09 18.30 -11.50
N ALA A 498 -10.79 18.22 -11.21
CA ALA A 498 -9.76 18.71 -12.14
C ALA A 498 -9.70 17.97 -13.50
N PHE A 499 -10.37 16.83 -13.64
CA PHE A 499 -10.43 16.04 -14.87
C PHE A 499 -11.68 16.30 -15.74
N TRP A 500 -12.59 17.16 -15.31
CA TRP A 500 -13.78 17.52 -16.10
C TRP A 500 -14.25 18.93 -15.79
N GLN A 501 -15.13 19.44 -16.67
CA GLN A 501 -15.81 20.70 -16.47
C GLN A 501 -17.30 20.51 -16.76
N LEU A 502 -18.14 20.88 -15.82
CA LEU A 502 -19.58 20.98 -15.98
C LEU A 502 -19.98 22.44 -15.84
N PRO A 503 -20.20 23.18 -16.95
CA PRO A 503 -20.78 24.51 -16.89
C PRO A 503 -22.07 24.51 -16.07
N ALA A 504 -22.37 25.60 -15.35
CA ALA A 504 -23.48 25.66 -14.40
C ALA A 504 -24.83 25.14 -14.94
N GLU A 505 -25.15 25.43 -16.21
CA GLU A 505 -26.38 24.93 -16.84
C GLU A 505 -26.38 23.41 -17.04
N GLN A 506 -25.22 22.79 -17.30
CA GLN A 506 -25.09 21.33 -17.33
C GLN A 506 -25.07 20.74 -15.92
N ALA A 507 -24.43 21.39 -14.95
CA ALA A 507 -24.42 20.94 -13.56
C ALA A 507 -25.84 20.80 -13.01
N LYS A 508 -26.69 21.81 -13.21
CA LYS A 508 -28.12 21.80 -12.81
C LYS A 508 -28.90 20.61 -13.39
N ARG A 509 -28.55 20.12 -14.59
CA ARG A 509 -29.22 18.94 -15.18
C ARG A 509 -29.01 17.67 -14.34
N TYR A 510 -27.85 17.56 -13.68
CA TYR A 510 -27.46 16.38 -12.92
C TYR A 510 -27.73 16.51 -11.41
N GLU A 511 -28.04 17.72 -10.95
CA GLU A 511 -28.46 18.00 -9.57
C GLU A 511 -29.87 17.49 -9.31
N ARG A 512 -29.94 16.27 -8.76
CA ARG A 512 -31.17 15.69 -8.23
C ARG A 512 -30.99 15.50 -6.73
N TYR A 513 -30.54 14.33 -6.31
CA TYR A 513 -30.27 14.02 -4.90
C TYR A 513 -28.80 14.22 -4.55
N GLN A 514 -27.89 13.98 -5.50
CA GLN A 514 -26.49 14.35 -5.35
C GLN A 514 -26.27 15.77 -5.91
N LYS A 515 -25.84 16.69 -5.05
CA LYS A 515 -25.49 18.06 -5.47
C LYS A 515 -24.19 18.07 -6.27
N SER A 516 -24.08 18.97 -7.25
CA SER A 516 -22.81 19.22 -7.94
C SER A 516 -21.78 19.79 -6.95
N ASN A 517 -20.50 19.73 -7.31
CA ASN A 517 -19.48 20.38 -6.49
C ASN A 517 -19.38 21.85 -6.86
N MET A 518 -19.01 22.67 -5.87
CA MET A 518 -18.88 24.12 -5.98
C MET A 518 -17.91 24.61 -7.06
N ASN A 519 -17.12 23.72 -7.67
CA ASN A 519 -16.06 24.06 -8.62
C ASN A 519 -16.13 23.22 -9.90
N ASP A 520 -17.22 22.50 -10.14
CA ASP A 520 -17.34 21.69 -11.36
C ASP A 520 -17.31 22.57 -12.62
N ASP A 521 -17.70 23.84 -12.52
CA ASP A 521 -17.75 24.83 -13.62
C ASP A 521 -16.41 25.54 -13.90
N LEU A 522 -15.44 25.46 -12.98
CA LEU A 522 -14.12 26.08 -13.18
C LEU A 522 -13.35 25.45 -14.35
N PRO A 523 -12.55 26.23 -15.10
CA PRO A 523 -11.75 25.71 -16.21
C PRO A 523 -10.71 24.69 -15.72
N THR A 524 -10.58 23.57 -16.44
CA THR A 524 -9.53 22.57 -16.20
C THR A 524 -8.17 23.03 -16.72
N ASP A 525 -7.10 22.28 -16.43
CA ASP A 525 -5.78 22.52 -17.02
C ASP A 525 -5.85 22.55 -18.56
N PRO A 526 -5.20 23.52 -19.24
CA PRO A 526 -5.23 23.61 -20.70
C PRO A 526 -4.59 22.41 -21.41
N ASN A 527 -3.77 21.63 -20.71
CA ASN A 527 -3.16 20.40 -21.21
C ASN A 527 -3.90 19.13 -20.73
N LEU A 528 -5.14 19.21 -20.25
CA LEU A 528 -5.92 18.08 -19.74
C LEU A 528 -5.86 16.85 -20.67
N ASP A 529 -5.96 17.05 -21.98
CA ASP A 529 -5.90 15.97 -22.97
C ASP A 529 -4.59 15.16 -22.91
N GLN A 530 -3.48 15.76 -22.51
CA GLN A 530 -2.20 15.06 -22.33
C GLN A 530 -2.26 14.13 -21.11
N TYR A 531 -2.91 14.54 -20.02
CA TYR A 531 -3.10 13.69 -18.84
C TYR A 531 -4.09 12.55 -19.12
N LEU A 532 -5.18 12.83 -19.83
CA LEU A 532 -6.11 11.80 -20.30
C LEU A 532 -5.41 10.82 -21.27
N ALA A 533 -4.51 11.30 -22.13
CA ALA A 533 -3.70 10.44 -22.99
C ALA A 533 -2.81 9.48 -22.19
N VAL A 534 -2.19 9.95 -21.08
CA VAL A 534 -1.44 9.06 -20.17
C VAL A 534 -2.33 7.97 -19.62
N MET A 535 -3.54 8.30 -19.15
CA MET A 535 -4.48 7.30 -18.63
C MET A 535 -4.88 6.26 -19.69
N ARG A 536 -5.09 6.70 -20.94
CA ARG A 536 -5.42 5.84 -22.10
C ARG A 536 -4.30 4.88 -22.49
N GLN A 537 -3.05 5.30 -22.34
CA GLN A 537 -1.88 4.56 -22.81
C GLN A 537 -1.35 3.53 -21.80
N ARG A 538 -1.96 3.48 -20.61
CA ARG A 538 -1.55 2.59 -19.52
C ARG A 538 -1.44 1.15 -19.93
#